data_AF-A0A814RR58-F1
#
_entry.id   AF-A0A814RR58-F1
#
_cell.length_a   1.000
_cell.length_b   1.000
_cell.length_c   1.000
_cell.angle_alpha   90.00
_cell.angle_beta   90.00
_cell.angle_gamma   90.00
#
_symmetry.space_group_name_H-M   'P 1'
#
loop_
_entity.id
_entity.type
_entity.pdbx_description
1 polymer ?
#
loop_
_entity_poly.entity_id
_entity_poly.type
_entity_poly.pdbx_seq_one_letter_code
_entity_poly.pdbx_strand_id
1 'polypeptide(L)' 'MIVGATQLDIDIHAIFTRKGECKTGFERDNQTREHAMLVKTVDFRYLVVLISKMDDPTVNWDQVRYG' A
#
# COMPACT_ATOMS: atom_id res chain seq x y z
N MET A 1 -3.65 7.79 -12.37
CA MET A 1 -4.24 7.42 -11.07
C MET A 1 -4.99 8.57 -10.38
N ILE A 2 -4.76 9.84 -10.76
CA ILE A 2 -5.26 11.00 -10.00
C ILE A 2 -6.74 11.34 -10.25
N VAL A 3 -7.22 11.37 -11.49
CA VAL A 3 -8.60 11.85 -11.79
C VAL A 3 -9.69 10.94 -11.20
N GLY A 4 -9.44 9.63 -11.13
CA GLY A 4 -10.36 8.68 -10.48
C GLY A 4 -10.32 8.76 -8.95
N ALA A 5 -9.13 9.02 -8.37
CA ALA A 5 -8.95 9.10 -6.92
C ALA A 5 -9.69 10.30 -6.29
N THR A 6 -9.80 11.43 -7.00
CA THR A 6 -10.49 12.63 -6.48
C THR A 6 -12.02 12.52 -6.43
N GLN A 7 -12.59 11.42 -6.92
CA GLN A 7 -14.04 11.18 -6.96
C GLN A 7 -14.48 10.07 -5.97
N LEU A 8 -13.53 9.48 -5.25
CA LEU A 8 -13.77 8.34 -4.38
C LEU A 8 -13.78 8.77 -2.91
N ASP A 9 -14.74 8.26 -2.14
CA ASP A 9 -14.79 8.43 -0.68
C ASP A 9 -13.89 7.41 0.04
N ILE A 10 -13.45 6.35 -0.65
CA ILE A 10 -12.69 5.22 -0.10
C ILE A 10 -11.43 4.98 -0.92
N ASP A 11 -10.28 4.93 -0.25
CA ASP A 11 -9.01 4.47 -0.83
C ASP A 11 -8.68 3.04 -0.37
N ILE A 12 -8.20 2.22 -1.30
CA ILE A 12 -7.69 0.87 -1.02
C ILE A 12 -6.22 0.82 -1.41
N HIS A 13 -5.35 0.89 -0.41
CA HIS A 13 -3.91 0.92 -0.60
C HIS A 13 -3.30 -0.46 -0.42
N ALA A 14 -2.83 -1.08 -1.50
CA ALA A 14 -2.20 -2.39 -1.45
C ALA A 14 -0.70 -2.30 -1.15
N ILE A 15 -0.23 -3.01 -0.12
CA ILE A 15 1.18 -3.16 0.24
C ILE A 15 1.58 -4.61 0.05
N PHE A 16 2.67 -4.85 -0.66
CA PHE A 16 3.21 -6.20 -0.89
C PHE A 16 4.20 -6.60 0.21
N THR A 17 4.06 -7.80 0.77
CA THR A 17 4.86 -8.24 1.94
C THR A 17 6.11 -9.03 1.61
N ARG A 18 6.27 -9.44 0.34
CA ARG A 18 7.45 -10.15 -0.16
C ARG A 18 8.72 -9.51 0.36
N LYS A 19 9.70 -10.35 0.73
CA LYS A 19 10.98 -9.87 1.24
C LYS A 19 11.65 -8.97 0.20
N GLY A 20 11.98 -7.74 0.58
CA GLY A 20 12.48 -6.71 -0.33
C GLY A 20 11.40 -5.72 -0.77
N GLU A 21 10.29 -6.20 -1.35
CA GLU A 21 9.25 -5.36 -1.98
C GLU A 21 8.63 -4.31 -1.04
N CYS A 22 8.49 -4.62 0.24
CA CYS A 22 7.99 -3.65 1.23
C CYS A 22 9.04 -2.56 1.59
N LYS A 23 10.35 -2.83 1.47
CA LYS A 23 11.42 -1.85 1.81
C LYS A 23 11.81 -0.96 0.62
N THR A 24 11.95 -1.56 -0.57
CA THR A 24 11.64 -0.86 -1.84
C THR A 24 10.16 -0.44 -1.76
N GLY A 25 9.44 0.16 -2.70
CA GLY A 25 8.06 0.61 -2.39
C GLY A 25 7.98 1.86 -1.48
N PHE A 26 8.64 1.89 -0.30
CA PHE A 26 8.78 3.08 0.57
C PHE A 26 10.08 3.88 0.35
N GLU A 27 11.04 3.32 -0.39
CA GLU A 27 12.24 4.05 -0.83
C GLU A 27 11.89 5.23 -1.77
N ARG A 28 12.84 6.17 -1.93
CA ARG A 28 12.70 7.33 -2.84
C ARG A 28 12.48 6.82 -4.28
N ASP A 29 11.51 7.39 -4.99
CA ASP A 29 11.10 7.02 -6.37
C ASP A 29 10.33 5.69 -6.52
N ASN A 30 9.58 5.28 -5.49
CA ASN A 30 8.68 4.13 -5.60
C ASN A 30 7.19 4.52 -5.60
N GLN A 31 6.39 3.74 -6.33
CA GLN A 31 4.95 3.97 -6.51
C GLN A 31 4.16 3.96 -5.19
N THR A 32 4.47 3.09 -4.24
CA THR A 32 3.73 3.03 -2.96
C THR A 32 3.85 4.35 -2.20
N ARG A 33 5.04 4.97 -2.18
CA ARG A 33 5.28 6.27 -1.56
C ARG A 33 4.57 7.41 -2.29
N GLU A 34 4.63 7.44 -3.63
CA GLU A 34 3.94 8.47 -4.42
C GLU A 34 2.42 8.40 -4.25
N HIS A 35 1.85 7.20 -4.30
CA HIS A 35 0.43 6.99 -4.06
C HIS A 35 0.02 7.35 -2.63
N ALA A 36 0.81 6.99 -1.62
CA ALA A 36 0.54 7.40 -0.25
C ALA A 36 0.56 8.93 -0.08
N MET A 37 1.42 9.64 -0.84
CA MET A 37 1.44 11.10 -0.84
C MET A 37 0.20 11.68 -1.54
N LEU A 38 -0.22 11.10 -2.66
CA LEU A 38 -1.46 11.49 -3.34
C LEU A 38 -2.70 11.26 -2.45
N VAL A 39 -2.74 10.14 -1.73
CA VAL A 39 -3.80 9.83 -0.77
C VAL A 39 -3.84 10.82 0.38
N LYS A 40 -2.69 11.40 0.79
CA LYS A 40 -2.69 12.50 1.76
C LYS A 40 -3.19 13.83 1.20
N THR A 41 -3.10 14.05 -0.10
CA THR A 41 -3.54 15.30 -0.73
C THR A 41 -5.03 15.29 -1.09
N VAL A 42 -5.62 14.11 -1.22
CA VAL A 42 -7.06 13.92 -1.47
C VAL A 42 -7.72 13.55 -0.14
N ASP A 43 -8.82 14.21 0.21
CA ASP A 43 -9.52 13.98 1.48
C ASP A 43 -10.42 12.73 1.41
N PHE A 44 -9.81 11.55 1.52
CA PHE A 44 -10.55 10.29 1.60
C PHE A 44 -11.24 10.14 2.96
N ARG A 45 -12.53 9.77 2.96
CA ARG A 45 -13.28 9.51 4.21
C ARG A 45 -12.86 8.21 4.88
N TYR A 46 -12.50 7.20 4.08
CA TYR A 46 -12.09 5.89 4.55
C TYR A 46 -10.82 5.43 3.84
N LEU A 47 -9.83 4.99 4.61
CA LEU A 47 -8.59 4.41 4.11
C LEU A 47 -8.51 2.95 4.52
N VAL A 48 -8.36 2.05 3.54
CA VAL A 48 -8.18 0.62 3.76
C VAL A 48 -6.80 0.20 3.27
N VAL A 49 -5.98 -0.35 4.17
CA VAL A 49 -4.67 -0.88 3.80
C VAL A 49 -4.78 -2.40 3.59
N LEU A 50 -4.52 -2.84 2.37
CA LEU A 50 -4.57 -4.25 2.00
C LEU A 50 -3.16 -4.82 1.94
N ILE A 51 -2.89 -5.80 2.80
CA ILE A 51 -1.60 -6.50 2.82
C ILE A 51 -1.67 -7.69 1.87
N SER A 52 -0.89 -7.67 0.80
CA SER A 52 -0.94 -8.62 -0.31
C SER A 52 0.32 -9.48 -0.39
N LYS A 53 0.21 -10.63 -1.07
CA LYS A 53 1.27 -11.66 -1.24
C LYS A 53 1.75 -12.30 0.07
N MET A 54 0.85 -12.49 1.04
CA MET A 54 1.15 -13.17 2.31
C MET A 54 1.43 -14.68 2.14
N ASP A 55 1.00 -15.25 1.02
CA ASP A 55 1.24 -16.63 0.60
C ASP A 55 2.67 -16.89 0.10
N ASP A 56 3.48 -15.84 -0.06
CA ASP A 56 4.86 -15.97 -0.52
C ASP A 56 5.70 -16.84 0.43
N PRO A 57 6.57 -17.74 -0.07
CA PRO A 57 7.39 -18.62 0.77
C PRO A 57 8.28 -17.88 1.77
N THR A 58 8.58 -16.60 1.52
CA THR A 58 9.38 -15.76 2.43
C THR A 58 8.56 -15.11 3.55
N VAL A 59 7.23 -15.14 3.44
CA VAL A 59 6.27 -14.52 4.38
C VAL A 59 5.46 -15.59 5.09
N ASN A 60 4.96 -16.61 4.37
CA ASN A 60 4.25 -17.76 4.88
C ASN A 60 3.17 -17.43 5.92
N TRP A 61 2.37 -16.40 5.65
CA TRP A 61 1.32 -15.89 6.55
C TRP A 61 1.82 -15.54 7.97
N ASP A 62 3.10 -15.19 8.13
CA ASP A 62 3.68 -14.82 9.41
C ASP A 62 2.97 -13.58 9.98
N GLN A 63 2.38 -13.75 11.17
CA GLN A 63 1.69 -12.68 11.89
C GLN A 63 2.64 -11.56 12.32
N VAL A 64 3.91 -11.89 12.61
CA VAL A 64 4.94 -10.89 12.96
C VAL A 64 5.25 -9.99 11.77
N ARG A 65 5.02 -10.47 10.55
CA ARG A 65 5.20 -9.67 9.33
C ARG A 65 4.05 -8.70 9.07
N TYR A 66 2.86 -8.99 9.60
CA TYR A 66 1.66 -8.18 9.46
C TYR A 66 1.57 -7.06 10.51
N GLY A 67 1.96 -7.34 11.76
CA GLY A 67 1.90 -6.40 12.89
C GLY A 67 3.05 -5.39 12.92
#